data_AF-A0A8C0J6Y1-F1
#
_entry.id   AF-A0A8C0J6Y1-F1
#
_cell.length_a   1.000
_cell.length_b   1.000
_cell.length_c   1.000
_cell.angle_alpha   90.00
_cell.angle_beta   90.00
_cell.angle_gamma   90.00
#
_symmetry.space_group_name_H-M   'P 1'
#
loop_
_entity.id
_entity.type
_entity.pdbx_description
1 polymer ?
#
loop_
_entity_poly.entity_id
_entity_poly.type
_entity_poly.pdbx_seq_one_letter_code
_entity_poly.pdbx_strand_id
1 'polypeptide(L)'
;MNTSSPSFNPSDNSLLSSSSPIDEMEERKSSSLKRRHYVLQELVETERDYVRDLGYVVEGYMALMKEDGVPDDMKGKDKIVFGNIHQIYDWHRDFFLGELEKCLEDPEKLGSLFVKHERRLHMYIVYCQNKPKSEHIVSEYIDTFFEDLKQRLGHRLQLTDLLIKPVQRIMKYQLLLKDFLKYSKKANLDTAELERAVEVMCIVPKRCNDMMNVGRLQGFDVSWFYFLERFRKIN
;
A
#
# COMPACT_ATOMS: atom_id res chain seq x y z
N MET A 1 -37.53 -45.59 57.54
CA MET A 1 -38.04 -45.76 56.17
C MET A 1 -38.82 -44.51 55.79
N ASN A 2 -38.38 -43.83 54.73
CA ASN A 2 -39.08 -42.91 53.82
C ASN A 2 -39.77 -41.66 54.40
N THR A 3 -39.19 -40.45 54.24
CA THR A 3 -39.33 -39.48 53.09
C THR A 3 -40.59 -38.62 53.24
N SER A 4 -40.68 -37.31 52.97
CA SER A 4 -39.83 -36.35 52.26
C SER A 4 -40.41 -34.93 52.44
N SER A 5 -39.51 -33.96 52.26
CA SER A 5 -39.61 -32.50 52.38
C SER A 5 -40.67 -31.79 51.52
N PRO A 6 -41.00 -30.51 51.82
CA PRO A 6 -41.94 -29.71 51.02
C PRO A 6 -41.33 -29.24 49.70
N SER A 7 -42.18 -29.18 48.69
CA SER A 7 -41.90 -28.76 47.32
C SER A 7 -41.31 -27.33 47.24
N PHE A 8 -40.08 -27.22 46.74
CA PHE A 8 -39.53 -25.97 46.21
C PHE A 8 -40.02 -25.79 44.77
N ASN A 9 -40.71 -24.68 44.50
CA ASN A 9 -40.85 -24.15 43.15
C ASN A 9 -39.59 -23.33 42.82
N PRO A 10 -38.78 -23.69 41.81
CA PRO A 10 -37.90 -22.73 41.18
C PRO A 10 -38.70 -22.06 40.06
N SER A 11 -39.01 -20.78 40.25
CA SER A 11 -39.29 -19.89 39.14
C SER A 11 -38.03 -19.83 38.28
N ASP A 12 -37.98 -20.63 37.22
CA ASP A 12 -36.97 -20.51 36.17
C ASP A 12 -37.17 -19.18 35.45
N ASN A 13 -36.51 -18.17 36.00
CA ASN A 13 -36.27 -16.89 35.38
C ASN A 13 -35.24 -17.11 34.27
N SER A 14 -35.67 -17.74 33.17
CA SER A 14 -34.89 -17.77 31.93
C SER A 14 -34.98 -16.39 31.29
N LEU A 15 -34.10 -15.49 31.74
CA LEU A 15 -33.76 -14.26 31.02
C LEU A 15 -33.08 -14.67 29.71
N LEU A 16 -33.88 -15.06 28.72
CA LEU A 16 -33.52 -15.03 27.33
C LEU A 16 -33.29 -13.55 26.99
N SER A 17 -32.02 -13.15 26.97
CA SER A 17 -31.59 -11.89 26.37
C SER A 17 -31.86 -11.97 24.87
N SER A 18 -33.10 -11.78 24.45
CA SER A 18 -33.46 -11.64 23.04
C SER A 18 -33.12 -10.23 22.62
N SER A 19 -31.90 -10.01 22.15
CA SER A 19 -31.54 -8.78 21.42
C SER A 19 -32.56 -8.56 20.31
N SER A 20 -33.08 -7.34 20.19
CA SER A 20 -34.02 -7.06 19.11
C SER A 20 -33.29 -7.09 17.77
N PRO A 21 -33.96 -7.44 16.66
CA PRO A 21 -33.35 -7.41 15.32
C PRO A 21 -32.76 -6.04 14.95
N ILE A 22 -33.21 -4.97 15.59
CA ILE A 22 -32.72 -3.60 15.42
C ILE A 22 -31.37 -3.42 16.12
N ASP A 23 -31.25 -3.89 17.36
CA ASP A 23 -29.99 -3.81 18.13
C ASP A 23 -28.86 -4.58 17.43
N GLU A 24 -29.17 -5.76 16.89
CA GLU A 24 -28.19 -6.55 16.13
C GLU A 24 -27.75 -5.85 14.84
N MET A 25 -28.65 -5.12 14.18
CA MET A 25 -28.35 -4.40 12.95
C MET A 25 -27.46 -3.17 13.23
N GLU A 26 -27.75 -2.44 14.30
CA GLU A 26 -26.92 -1.31 14.74
C GLU A 26 -25.53 -1.75 15.20
N GLU A 27 -25.43 -2.88 15.90
CA GLU A 27 -24.15 -3.45 16.32
C GLU A 27 -23.29 -3.87 15.11
N ARG A 28 -23.90 -4.52 14.11
CA ARG A 28 -23.21 -4.89 12.84
C ARG A 28 -22.72 -3.66 12.08
N LYS A 29 -23.53 -2.59 12.05
CA LYS A 29 -23.16 -1.32 11.40
C LYS A 29 -22.00 -0.65 12.14
N SER A 30 -22.07 -0.56 13.47
CA SER A 30 -21.01 -0.02 14.33
C SER A 30 -19.70 -0.78 14.17
N SER A 31 -19.75 -2.12 14.17
CA SER A 31 -18.61 -3.00 13.89
C SER A 31 -17.99 -2.75 12.51
N SER A 32 -18.82 -2.56 11.48
CA SER A 32 -18.36 -2.26 10.12
C SER A 32 -17.67 -0.89 10.03
N LEU A 33 -18.20 0.13 10.72
CA LEU A 33 -17.57 1.45 10.80
C LEU A 33 -16.21 1.42 11.50
N LYS A 34 -16.08 0.65 12.59
CA LYS A 34 -14.78 0.44 13.27
C LYS A 34 -13.76 -0.21 12.34
N ARG A 35 -14.15 -1.27 11.61
CA ARG A 35 -13.26 -1.92 10.63
C ARG A 35 -12.90 -1.00 9.48
N ARG A 36 -13.85 -0.20 8.99
CA ARG A 36 -13.60 0.83 7.98
C ARG A 36 -12.54 1.82 8.47
N HIS A 37 -12.64 2.27 9.72
CA HIS A 37 -11.68 3.17 10.33
C HIS A 37 -10.27 2.54 10.43
N TYR A 38 -10.15 1.29 10.87
CA TYR A 38 -8.85 0.60 10.93
C TYR A 38 -8.17 0.48 9.56
N VAL A 39 -8.92 0.19 8.49
CA VAL A 39 -8.36 0.13 7.13
C VAL A 39 -7.81 1.50 6.70
N LEU A 40 -8.53 2.58 7.03
CA LEU A 40 -8.07 3.93 6.72
C LEU A 40 -6.86 4.34 7.56
N GLN A 41 -6.82 3.97 8.84
CA GLN A 41 -5.64 4.17 9.67
C GLN A 41 -4.43 3.43 9.10
N GLU A 42 -4.57 2.15 8.75
CA GLU A 42 -3.51 1.36 8.11
C GLU A 42 -3.03 2.05 6.82
N LEU A 43 -3.95 2.55 5.98
CA LEU A 43 -3.60 3.25 4.75
C LEU A 43 -2.68 4.44 5.01
N VAL A 44 -3.02 5.29 5.99
CA VAL A 44 -2.26 6.51 6.30
C VAL A 44 -0.95 6.19 7.01
N GLU A 45 -0.94 5.26 7.97
CA GLU A 45 0.29 4.85 8.66
C GLU A 45 1.30 4.26 7.68
N THR A 46 0.86 3.32 6.84
CA THR A 46 1.72 2.73 5.82
C THR A 46 2.09 3.72 4.70
N GLU A 47 1.37 4.84 4.56
CA GLU A 47 1.77 5.93 3.67
C GLU A 47 2.94 6.71 4.24
N ARG A 48 2.94 7.00 5.54
CA ARG A 48 4.09 7.65 6.21
C ARG A 48 5.34 6.80 6.10
N ASP A 49 5.19 5.49 6.31
CA ASP A 49 6.28 4.53 6.11
C ASP A 49 6.78 4.55 4.66
N TYR A 50 5.87 4.55 3.69
CA TYR A 50 6.22 4.60 2.28
C TYR A 50 6.98 5.88 1.91
N VAL A 51 6.50 7.05 2.33
CA VAL A 51 7.16 8.35 2.09
C VAL A 51 8.55 8.36 2.72
N ARG A 52 8.69 7.93 3.98
CA ARG A 52 10.00 7.81 4.64
C ARG A 52 10.96 6.92 3.86
N ASP A 53 10.47 5.75 3.44
CA ASP A 53 11.32 4.78 2.75
C ASP A 53 11.72 5.24 1.34
N LEU A 54 10.89 6.05 0.66
CA LEU A 54 11.29 6.75 -0.57
C LEU A 54 12.33 7.83 -0.28
N GLY A 55 12.22 8.53 0.86
CA GLY A 55 13.22 9.49 1.33
C GLY A 55 14.60 8.87 1.49
N TYR A 56 14.71 7.64 2.00
CA TYR A 56 15.98 6.91 2.06
C TYR A 56 16.65 6.76 0.68
N VAL A 57 15.87 6.63 -0.39
CA VAL A 57 16.39 6.57 -1.76
C VAL A 57 16.80 7.95 -2.26
N VAL A 58 15.90 8.94 -2.15
CA VAL A 58 16.08 10.26 -2.77
C VAL A 58 17.05 11.13 -1.99
N GLU A 59 16.88 11.21 -0.68
CA GLU A 59 17.68 12.07 0.21
C GLU A 59 18.92 11.34 0.75
N GLY A 60 18.96 10.00 0.63
CA GLY A 60 20.11 9.17 0.98
C GLY A 60 20.94 8.79 -0.24
N TYR A 61 20.54 7.72 -0.94
CA TYR A 61 21.33 7.16 -2.04
C TYR A 61 21.59 8.16 -3.18
N MET A 62 20.54 8.82 -3.69
CA MET A 62 20.70 9.76 -4.81
C MET A 62 21.52 11.00 -4.42
N ALA A 63 21.38 11.50 -3.19
CA ALA A 63 22.16 12.63 -2.68
C ALA A 63 23.65 12.27 -2.57
N LEU A 64 24.00 11.15 -1.91
CA LEU A 64 25.38 10.70 -1.79
C LEU A 64 26.04 10.42 -3.14
N MET A 65 25.31 9.79 -4.07
CA MET A 65 25.83 9.53 -5.43
C MET A 65 26.08 10.82 -6.22
N LYS A 66 25.32 11.89 -5.94
CA LYS A 66 25.51 13.20 -6.57
C LYS A 66 26.70 13.94 -5.96
N GLU A 67 26.91 13.81 -4.66
CA GLU A 67 27.98 14.49 -3.92
C GLU A 67 29.34 13.80 -4.08
N ASP A 68 29.39 12.48 -3.86
CA ASP A 68 30.62 11.69 -3.87
C ASP A 68 30.95 11.09 -5.24
N GLY A 69 29.99 11.16 -6.17
CA GLY A 69 30.08 10.53 -7.48
C GLY A 69 29.68 9.05 -7.49
N VAL A 70 29.86 8.44 -8.66
CA VAL A 70 29.53 7.02 -8.92
C VAL A 70 30.74 6.32 -9.55
N PRO A 71 30.84 4.98 -9.46
CA PRO A 71 31.86 4.20 -10.16
C PRO A 71 31.93 4.55 -11.65
N ASP A 72 33.13 4.50 -12.24
CA ASP A 72 33.36 4.95 -13.62
C ASP A 72 32.51 4.20 -14.65
N ASP A 73 32.32 2.90 -14.44
CA ASP A 73 31.50 1.99 -15.25
C ASP A 73 29.99 2.15 -15.02
N MET A 74 29.59 2.90 -13.99
CA MET A 74 28.22 3.27 -13.66
C MET A 74 27.83 4.68 -14.16
N LYS A 75 28.80 5.50 -14.59
CA LYS A 75 28.54 6.88 -15.04
C LYS A 75 27.47 6.93 -16.13
N GLY A 76 26.44 7.76 -15.91
CA GLY A 76 25.31 7.93 -16.82
C GLY A 76 24.21 6.87 -16.71
N LYS A 77 24.40 5.81 -15.91
CA LYS A 77 23.39 4.77 -15.63
C LYS A 77 22.54 5.08 -14.39
N ASP A 78 22.95 6.04 -13.55
CA ASP A 78 22.27 6.48 -12.34
C ASP A 78 20.80 6.86 -12.59
N LYS A 79 20.53 7.56 -13.70
CA LYS A 79 19.16 7.91 -14.11
C LYS A 79 18.28 6.68 -14.38
N ILE A 80 18.87 5.60 -14.88
CA ILE A 80 18.17 4.34 -15.15
C ILE A 80 17.92 3.59 -13.85
N VAL A 81 18.87 3.62 -12.90
CA VAL A 81 18.72 2.99 -11.58
C VAL A 81 17.50 3.54 -10.85
N PHE A 82 17.34 4.86 -10.78
CA PHE A 82 16.28 5.49 -9.99
C PHE A 82 15.00 5.77 -10.79
N GLY A 83 15.08 5.83 -12.13
CA GLY A 83 13.94 6.19 -12.97
C GLY A 83 13.32 7.53 -12.54
N ASN A 84 12.00 7.56 -12.37
CA ASN A 84 11.27 8.73 -11.89
C ASN A 84 10.90 8.66 -10.39
N ILE A 85 11.65 7.92 -9.56
CA ILE A 85 11.31 7.76 -8.13
C ILE A 85 11.28 9.09 -7.36
N HIS A 86 12.12 10.07 -7.74
CA HIS A 86 12.11 11.41 -7.15
C HIS A 86 10.77 12.12 -7.38
N GLN A 87 10.21 12.00 -8.59
CA GLN A 87 8.89 12.57 -8.90
C GLN A 87 7.78 11.92 -8.06
N ILE A 88 7.87 10.61 -7.85
CA ILE A 88 6.93 9.88 -6.97
C ILE A 88 7.07 10.41 -5.55
N TYR A 89 8.29 10.47 -5.03
CA TYR A 89 8.56 10.92 -3.67
C TYR A 89 8.02 12.32 -3.39
N ASP A 90 8.35 13.32 -4.24
CA ASP A 90 7.87 14.70 -4.05
C ASP A 90 6.35 14.76 -4.02
N TRP A 91 5.67 14.09 -4.96
CA TRP A 91 4.20 14.12 -4.99
C TRP A 91 3.58 13.48 -3.75
N HIS A 92 4.15 12.37 -3.26
CA HIS A 92 3.66 11.71 -2.06
C HIS A 92 3.94 12.52 -0.79
N ARG A 93 5.15 13.04 -0.63
CA ARG A 93 5.59 13.85 0.53
C ARG A 93 4.83 15.17 0.60
N ASP A 94 4.79 15.92 -0.51
CA ASP A 94 4.37 17.32 -0.50
C ASP A 94 2.85 17.47 -0.63
N PHE A 95 2.15 16.43 -1.08
CA PHE A 95 0.73 16.49 -1.37
C PHE A 95 -0.06 15.27 -0.89
N PHE A 96 0.22 14.08 -1.42
CA PHE A 96 -0.71 12.95 -1.28
C PHE A 96 -0.86 12.45 0.16
N LEU A 97 0.24 12.40 0.93
CA LEU A 97 0.20 12.03 2.34
C LEU A 97 -0.69 13.00 3.14
N GLY A 98 -0.52 14.31 2.97
CA GLY A 98 -1.33 15.30 3.67
C GLY A 98 -2.82 15.21 3.32
N GLU A 99 -3.17 14.89 2.07
CA GLU A 99 -4.56 14.66 1.67
C GLU A 99 -5.13 13.35 2.25
N LEU A 100 -4.31 12.30 2.38
CA LEU A 100 -4.70 11.05 3.05
C LEU A 100 -4.90 11.26 4.56
N GLU A 101 -4.08 12.07 5.21
CA GLU A 101 -4.25 12.42 6.63
C GLU A 101 -5.57 13.14 6.88
N LYS A 102 -5.98 14.06 5.98
CA LYS A 102 -7.30 14.71 6.05
C LYS A 102 -8.47 13.73 5.92
N CYS A 103 -8.28 12.60 5.23
CA CYS A 103 -9.31 11.57 5.16
C CYS A 103 -9.59 10.92 6.51
N LEU A 104 -8.66 10.95 7.49
CA LEU A 104 -8.92 10.42 8.83
C LEU A 104 -10.06 11.18 9.54
N GLU A 105 -10.15 12.48 9.30
CA GLU A 105 -11.22 13.34 9.82
C GLU A 105 -12.48 13.27 8.94
N ASP A 106 -12.29 13.15 7.61
CA ASP A 106 -13.38 13.08 6.64
C ASP A 106 -13.21 11.89 5.66
N PRO A 107 -13.63 10.67 6.05
CA PRO A 107 -13.39 9.45 5.28
C PRO A 107 -14.08 9.42 3.92
N GLU A 108 -15.13 10.21 3.71
CA GLU A 108 -15.89 10.23 2.46
C GLU A 108 -15.09 10.87 1.31
N LYS A 109 -14.09 11.70 1.63
CA LYS A 109 -13.18 12.29 0.63
C LYS A 109 -12.28 11.26 -0.05
N LEU A 110 -12.05 10.11 0.59
CA LEU A 110 -11.07 9.12 0.12
C LEU A 110 -11.34 8.67 -1.32
N GLY A 111 -12.59 8.35 -1.67
CA GLY A 111 -12.94 7.93 -3.03
C GLY A 111 -12.60 9.02 -4.06
N SER A 112 -13.04 10.26 -3.79
CA SER A 112 -12.80 11.39 -4.68
C SER A 112 -11.32 11.71 -4.87
N LEU A 113 -10.49 11.51 -3.83
CA LEU A 113 -9.06 11.76 -3.87
C LEU A 113 -8.36 10.89 -4.93
N PHE A 114 -8.65 9.59 -4.94
CA PHE A 114 -8.08 8.65 -5.92
C PHE A 114 -8.59 8.91 -7.33
N VAL A 115 -9.88 9.18 -7.50
CA VAL A 115 -10.47 9.47 -8.82
C VAL A 115 -9.87 10.75 -9.42
N LYS A 116 -9.81 11.84 -8.63
CA LYS A 116 -9.27 13.14 -9.06
C LYS A 116 -7.81 13.06 -9.49
N HIS A 117 -7.04 12.12 -8.92
CA HIS A 117 -5.61 12.00 -9.13
C HIS A 117 -5.18 10.76 -9.93
N GLU A 118 -6.11 10.09 -10.61
CA GLU A 118 -5.81 8.99 -11.54
C GLU A 118 -4.64 9.33 -12.47
N ARG A 119 -4.68 10.49 -13.12
CA ARG A 119 -3.63 10.91 -14.07
C ARG A 119 -2.26 11.07 -13.42
N ARG A 120 -2.20 11.47 -12.14
CA ARG A 120 -0.92 11.58 -11.40
C ARG A 120 -0.36 10.19 -11.13
N LEU A 121 -1.20 9.22 -10.80
CA LEU A 121 -0.82 7.83 -10.54
C LEU A 121 -0.23 7.12 -11.76
N HIS A 122 -0.38 7.66 -12.98
CA HIS A 122 0.32 7.16 -14.17
C HIS A 122 1.85 7.26 -14.09
N MET A 123 2.42 8.06 -13.18
CA MET A 123 3.86 8.06 -12.91
C MET A 123 4.39 6.68 -12.50
N TYR A 124 3.55 5.83 -11.90
CA TYR A 124 3.90 4.45 -11.57
C TYR A 124 4.06 3.57 -12.80
N ILE A 125 3.36 3.85 -13.90
CA ILE A 125 3.51 3.10 -15.17
C ILE A 125 4.92 3.33 -15.72
N VAL A 126 5.37 4.58 -15.73
CA VAL A 126 6.73 4.96 -16.16
C VAL A 126 7.77 4.29 -15.28
N TYR A 127 7.59 4.33 -13.96
CA TYR A 127 8.50 3.69 -13.01
C TYR A 127 8.61 2.19 -13.24
N CYS A 128 7.46 1.53 -13.37
CA CYS A 128 7.36 0.11 -13.59
C CYS A 128 8.00 -0.32 -14.93
N GLN A 129 7.78 0.44 -16.00
CA GLN A 129 8.40 0.17 -17.29
C GLN A 129 9.94 0.22 -17.22
N ASN A 130 10.51 1.08 -16.39
CA ASN A 130 11.94 1.20 -16.18
C ASN A 130 12.52 0.14 -15.22
N LYS A 131 11.69 -0.45 -14.34
CA LYS A 131 12.13 -1.33 -13.25
C LYS A 131 13.04 -2.50 -13.68
N PRO A 132 12.78 -3.22 -14.79
CA PRO A 132 13.67 -4.30 -15.24
C PRO A 132 15.10 -3.82 -15.56
N LYS A 133 15.24 -2.62 -16.14
CA LYS A 133 16.54 -2.02 -16.49
C LYS A 133 17.29 -1.59 -15.23
N SER A 134 16.56 -0.97 -14.29
CA SER A 134 17.07 -0.62 -12.96
C SER A 134 17.61 -1.85 -12.23
N GLU A 135 16.86 -2.95 -12.20
CA GLU A 135 17.28 -4.18 -11.52
C GLU A 135 18.52 -4.81 -12.11
N HIS A 136 18.63 -4.86 -13.44
CA HIS A 136 19.81 -5.37 -14.11
C HIS A 136 21.07 -4.60 -13.66
N ILE A 137 21.03 -3.27 -13.73
CA ILE A 137 22.15 -2.44 -13.30
C ILE A 137 22.41 -2.63 -11.80
N VAL A 138 21.38 -2.55 -10.95
CA VAL A 138 21.55 -2.67 -9.50
C VAL A 138 22.18 -4.01 -9.12
N SER A 139 21.83 -5.10 -9.81
CA SER A 139 22.38 -6.43 -9.52
C SER A 139 23.89 -6.53 -9.75
N GLU A 140 24.47 -5.72 -10.64
CA GLU A 140 25.92 -5.69 -10.89
C GLU A 140 26.70 -5.03 -9.74
N TYR A 141 26.04 -4.16 -8.97
CA TYR A 141 26.67 -3.32 -7.94
C TYR A 141 26.11 -3.54 -6.52
N ILE A 142 25.20 -4.51 -6.35
CA ILE A 142 24.42 -4.66 -5.11
C ILE A 142 25.30 -5.02 -3.90
N ASP A 143 26.27 -5.91 -4.11
CA ASP A 143 27.19 -6.39 -3.06
C ASP A 143 28.48 -5.58 -2.97
N THR A 144 28.61 -4.52 -3.78
CA THR A 144 29.78 -3.63 -3.81
C THR A 144 29.36 -2.21 -3.49
N PHE A 145 29.23 -1.36 -4.51
CA PHE A 145 28.96 0.07 -4.36
C PHE A 145 27.70 0.38 -3.53
N PHE A 146 26.61 -0.37 -3.75
CA PHE A 146 25.37 -0.12 -3.00
C PHE A 146 25.38 -0.65 -1.57
N GLU A 147 26.21 -1.66 -1.27
CA GLU A 147 26.41 -2.14 0.10
C GLU A 147 27.24 -1.12 0.90
N ASP A 148 28.27 -0.52 0.30
CA ASP A 148 29.04 0.56 0.93
C ASP A 148 28.15 1.77 1.25
N LEU A 149 27.31 2.19 0.30
CA LEU A 149 26.33 3.26 0.53
C LEU A 149 25.32 2.90 1.62
N LYS A 150 24.83 1.65 1.64
CA LYS A 150 23.92 1.17 2.69
C LYS A 150 24.55 1.29 4.07
N GLN A 151 25.80 0.85 4.23
CA GLN A 151 26.53 0.92 5.50
C GLN A 151 26.75 2.36 5.95
N ARG A 152 27.14 3.26 5.03
CA ARG A 152 27.31 4.69 5.32
C ARG A 152 26.01 5.37 5.77
N LEU A 153 24.90 5.01 5.14
CA LEU A 153 23.57 5.53 5.51
C LEU A 153 22.99 4.85 6.76
N GLY A 154 23.59 3.76 7.24
CA GLY A 154 23.06 2.99 8.38
C GLY A 154 21.71 2.33 8.09
N HIS A 155 21.39 2.09 6.82
CA HIS A 155 20.09 1.54 6.42
C HIS A 155 20.02 0.02 6.66
N ARG A 156 18.89 -0.42 7.23
CA ARG A 156 18.62 -1.86 7.43
C ARG A 156 18.32 -2.59 6.12
N LEU A 157 17.50 -1.97 5.25
CA LEU A 157 17.06 -2.53 3.98
C LEU A 157 18.13 -2.34 2.89
N GLN A 158 18.22 -3.28 1.95
CA GLN A 158 19.05 -3.09 0.76
C GLN A 158 18.36 -2.15 -0.24
N LEU A 159 19.13 -1.59 -1.18
CA LEU A 159 18.58 -0.72 -2.21
C LEU A 159 17.50 -1.42 -3.05
N THR A 160 17.66 -2.72 -3.34
CA THR A 160 16.66 -3.52 -4.05
C THR A 160 15.31 -3.59 -3.32
N ASP A 161 15.33 -3.67 -1.99
CA ASP A 161 14.14 -3.68 -1.13
C ASP A 161 13.47 -2.30 -1.03
N LEU A 162 14.23 -1.21 -1.23
CA LEU A 162 13.69 0.14 -1.30
C LEU A 162 13.08 0.43 -2.68
N LEU A 163 13.79 0.09 -3.77
CA LEU A 163 13.34 0.32 -5.14
C LEU A 163 12.10 -0.50 -5.52
N ILE A 164 11.77 -1.56 -4.77
CA ILE A 164 10.53 -2.30 -5.02
C ILE A 164 9.28 -1.64 -4.41
N LYS A 165 9.45 -0.69 -3.48
CA LYS A 165 8.33 -0.11 -2.73
C LYS A 165 7.27 0.56 -3.60
N PRO A 166 7.59 1.33 -4.66
CA PRO A 166 6.54 1.91 -5.50
C PRO A 166 5.64 0.88 -6.16
N VAL A 167 6.21 -0.24 -6.62
CA VAL A 167 5.44 -1.33 -7.22
C VAL A 167 4.51 -1.98 -6.19
N GLN A 168 5.01 -2.20 -4.98
CA GLN A 168 4.20 -2.75 -3.88
C GLN A 168 3.09 -1.79 -3.47
N ARG A 169 3.38 -0.49 -3.41
CA ARG A 169 2.44 0.53 -2.94
C ARG A 169 1.23 0.66 -3.86
N ILE A 170 1.45 0.71 -5.18
CA ILE A 170 0.35 0.84 -6.16
C ILE A 170 -0.61 -0.37 -6.11
N MET A 171 -0.09 -1.56 -5.78
CA MET A 171 -0.90 -2.76 -5.57
C MET A 171 -1.63 -2.73 -4.22
N LYS A 172 -0.98 -2.24 -3.16
CA LYS A 172 -1.58 -2.16 -1.81
C LYS A 172 -2.77 -1.19 -1.76
N TYR A 173 -2.75 -0.08 -2.50
CA TYR A 173 -3.92 0.81 -2.60
C TYR A 173 -5.18 0.09 -3.08
N GLN A 174 -5.03 -0.80 -4.07
CA GLN A 174 -6.15 -1.59 -4.57
C GLN A 174 -6.77 -2.47 -3.47
N LEU A 175 -5.95 -3.09 -2.63
CA LEU A 175 -6.41 -3.97 -1.55
C LEU A 175 -7.12 -3.18 -0.46
N LEU A 176 -6.48 -2.10 0.01
CA LEU A 176 -7.03 -1.25 1.07
C LEU A 176 -8.34 -0.59 0.66
N LEU A 177 -8.44 -0.08 -0.58
CA LEU A 177 -9.70 0.51 -1.07
C LEU A 177 -10.81 -0.54 -1.24
N LYS A 178 -10.48 -1.77 -1.63
CA LYS A 178 -11.47 -2.87 -1.68
C LYS A 178 -12.01 -3.22 -0.31
N ASP A 179 -11.14 -3.27 0.71
CA ASP A 179 -11.58 -3.52 2.08
C ASP A 179 -12.37 -2.34 2.66
N PHE A 180 -11.93 -1.12 2.39
CA PHE A 180 -12.66 0.09 2.77
C PHE A 180 -14.06 0.13 2.13
N LEU A 181 -14.18 -0.24 0.85
CA LEU A 181 -15.46 -0.37 0.13
C LEU A 181 -16.35 -1.46 0.73
N LYS A 182 -15.78 -2.63 1.01
CA LYS A 182 -16.50 -3.76 1.63
C LYS A 182 -17.12 -3.34 2.96
N TYR A 183 -16.39 -2.64 3.82
CA TYR A 183 -16.91 -2.19 5.11
C TYR A 183 -17.89 -1.01 4.98
N SER A 184 -17.69 -0.13 4.00
CA SER A 184 -18.64 0.96 3.69
C SER A 184 -20.01 0.42 3.25
N LYS A 185 -20.03 -0.59 2.36
CA LYS A 185 -21.26 -1.27 1.95
C LYS A 185 -21.98 -1.95 3.11
N LYS A 186 -21.24 -2.64 3.98
CA LYS A 186 -21.80 -3.27 5.19
C LYS A 186 -22.35 -2.26 6.20
N ALA A 187 -21.82 -1.05 6.22
CA ALA A 187 -22.33 0.05 7.03
C ALA A 187 -23.50 0.81 6.37
N ASN A 188 -23.93 0.40 5.17
CA ASN A 188 -25.00 1.04 4.39
C ASN A 188 -24.74 2.53 4.11
N LEU A 189 -23.50 2.86 3.76
CA LEU A 189 -23.07 4.21 3.34
C LEU A 189 -23.13 4.33 1.81
N ASP A 190 -23.11 5.58 1.31
CA ASP A 190 -22.91 5.80 -0.13
C ASP A 190 -21.49 5.36 -0.53
N THR A 191 -21.40 4.65 -1.65
CA THR A 191 -20.14 4.10 -2.14
C THR A 191 -19.85 4.43 -3.60
N ALA A 192 -20.64 5.29 -4.26
CA ALA A 192 -20.50 5.56 -5.69
C ALA A 192 -19.10 6.09 -6.06
N GLU A 193 -18.55 7.03 -5.30
CA GLU A 193 -17.18 7.54 -5.52
C GLU A 193 -16.13 6.46 -5.27
N LEU A 194 -16.33 5.66 -4.22
CA LEU A 194 -15.37 4.67 -3.78
C LEU A 194 -15.29 3.48 -4.73
N GLU A 195 -16.39 3.10 -5.37
CA GLU A 195 -16.42 2.10 -6.43
C GLU A 195 -15.57 2.53 -7.63
N ARG A 196 -15.69 3.80 -8.05
CA ARG A 196 -14.86 4.36 -9.12
C ARG A 196 -13.39 4.43 -8.72
N ALA A 197 -13.08 4.79 -7.47
CA ALA A 197 -11.72 4.76 -6.95
C ALA A 197 -11.10 3.35 -7.02
N VAL A 198 -11.86 2.32 -6.65
CA VAL A 198 -11.44 0.92 -6.75
C VAL A 198 -11.21 0.52 -8.21
N GLU A 199 -12.05 0.95 -9.14
CA GLU A 199 -11.85 0.71 -10.57
C GLU A 199 -10.53 1.32 -11.07
N VAL A 200 -10.28 2.60 -10.76
CA VAL A 200 -9.02 3.29 -11.08
C VAL A 200 -7.82 2.52 -10.53
N MET A 201 -7.86 2.12 -9.25
CA MET A 201 -6.80 1.33 -8.62
C MET A 201 -6.74 -0.14 -9.06
N CYS A 202 -7.70 -0.63 -9.85
CA CYS A 202 -7.57 -1.90 -10.57
C CYS A 202 -6.90 -1.73 -11.94
N ILE A 203 -7.11 -0.59 -12.60
CA ILE A 203 -6.59 -0.32 -13.95
C ILE A 203 -5.10 0.06 -13.91
N VAL A 204 -4.69 0.92 -12.99
CA VAL A 204 -3.29 1.40 -12.94
C VAL A 204 -2.29 0.24 -12.77
N PRO A 205 -2.44 -0.70 -11.81
CA PRO A 205 -1.54 -1.85 -11.70
C PRO A 205 -1.51 -2.75 -12.94
N LYS A 206 -2.65 -2.92 -13.63
CA LYS A 206 -2.71 -3.67 -14.89
C LYS A 206 -1.88 -3.00 -15.98
N ARG A 207 -2.03 -1.68 -16.14
CA ARG A 207 -1.21 -0.90 -17.09
C ARG A 207 0.28 -0.98 -16.77
N CYS A 208 0.64 -0.95 -15.48
CA CYS A 208 2.02 -1.20 -15.06
C CYS A 208 2.50 -2.57 -15.55
N ASN A 209 1.77 -3.64 -15.23
CA ASN A 209 2.08 -5.00 -15.68
C ASN A 209 2.28 -5.09 -17.19
N ASP A 210 1.36 -4.53 -17.96
CA ASP A 210 1.38 -4.62 -19.42
C ASP A 210 2.63 -3.92 -19.98
N MET A 211 2.98 -2.74 -19.46
CA MET A 211 4.18 -2.01 -19.88
C MET A 211 5.49 -2.66 -19.42
N MET A 212 5.51 -3.37 -18.28
CA MET A 212 6.65 -4.20 -17.90
C MET A 212 6.88 -5.37 -18.85
N ASN A 213 5.80 -6.00 -19.32
CA ASN A 213 5.90 -7.09 -20.28
C ASN A 213 6.40 -6.61 -21.65
N VAL A 214 6.09 -5.37 -22.05
CA VAL A 214 6.70 -4.73 -23.23
C VAL A 214 8.21 -4.53 -23.06
N GLY A 215 8.68 -4.19 -21.86
CA GLY A 215 10.12 -4.12 -21.55
C GLY A 215 10.84 -5.46 -21.69
N ARG A 216 10.16 -6.60 -21.44
CA ARG A 216 10.74 -7.93 -21.63
C ARG A 216 11.00 -8.31 -23.07
N LEU A 217 10.17 -7.81 -24.00
CA LEU A 217 10.39 -8.02 -25.44
C LEU A 217 11.72 -7.40 -25.92
N GLN A 218 12.36 -6.55 -25.10
CA GLN A 218 13.69 -5.98 -25.34
C GLN A 218 14.83 -6.76 -24.66
N GLY A 219 14.58 -7.96 -24.12
CA GLY A 219 15.61 -8.86 -23.59
C GLY A 219 15.88 -8.79 -22.07
N PHE A 220 15.06 -8.07 -21.30
CA PHE A 220 15.17 -8.02 -19.84
C PHE A 220 14.13 -8.95 -19.19
N ASP A 221 14.56 -10.11 -18.68
CA ASP A 221 13.65 -11.14 -18.17
C ASP A 221 13.27 -10.91 -16.70
N VAL A 222 12.28 -10.05 -16.42
CA VAL A 222 11.75 -9.88 -15.05
C VAL A 222 10.22 -9.94 -14.97
N SER A 223 9.75 -11.07 -14.43
CA SER A 223 8.39 -11.42 -13.97
C SER A 223 7.56 -10.35 -13.24
N TRP A 224 6.44 -9.79 -13.75
CA TRP A 224 5.42 -9.20 -12.86
C TRP A 224 4.89 -10.26 -11.89
N PHE A 225 4.93 -11.53 -12.30
CA PHE A 225 4.74 -12.68 -11.41
C PHE A 225 5.78 -12.76 -10.29
N TYR A 226 7.03 -12.39 -10.55
CA TYR A 226 8.08 -12.36 -9.51
C TYR A 226 7.78 -11.27 -8.47
N PHE A 227 7.27 -10.12 -8.91
CA PHE A 227 6.80 -9.07 -8.00
C PHE A 227 5.53 -9.45 -7.23
N LEU A 228 4.57 -10.10 -7.88
CA LEU A 228 3.38 -10.67 -7.23
C LEU A 228 3.74 -11.76 -6.22
N GLU A 229 4.68 -12.65 -6.52
CA GLU A 229 5.14 -13.69 -5.60
C GLU A 229 5.89 -13.11 -4.40
N ARG A 230 6.75 -12.09 -4.61
CA ARG A 230 7.43 -11.40 -3.51
C ARG A 230 6.44 -10.57 -2.68
N PHE A 231 5.42 -9.97 -3.30
CA PHE A 231 4.32 -9.28 -2.59
C PHE A 231 3.46 -10.26 -1.76
N ARG A 232 3.25 -11.48 -2.25
CA ARG A 232 2.50 -12.54 -1.56
C ARG A 232 3.28 -13.23 -0.43
N LYS A 233 4.61 -13.04 -0.36
CA LYS A 233 5.48 -13.53 0.73
C LYS A 233 5.68 -12.51 1.87
N ILE A 234 5.22 -11.27 1.71
CA ILE A 234 5.43 -10.16 2.67
C ILE A 234 4.12 -9.72 3.36
N ASN A 235 2.96 -10.22 2.91
CA ASN A 235 1.69 -10.18 3.66
C ASN A 235 1.30 -11.59 4.07
#